data_AF-R8BK96-F1
#
_entry.id   AF-R8BK96-F1
#
_cell.length_a   1.000
_cell.length_b   1.000
_cell.length_c   1.000
_cell.angle_alpha   90.00
_cell.angle_beta   90.00
_cell.angle_gamma   90.00
#
_symmetry.space_group_name_H-M   'P 1'
#
loop_
_entity.id
_entity.type
_entity.pdbx_description
1 polymer ?
#
loop_
_entity_poly.entity_id
_entity_poly.type
_entity_poly.pdbx_seq_one_letter_code
_entity_poly.pdbx_strand_id
1 'polypeptide(L)'
;MLSRARIRSLVQIIVGDVQPITNTKVQKFIRGFGYDSAKWTAEWYAVGLRAYESVIHDIARKYSVGDDVTMADACLAPAIWNCEAVGLSLDEFPTVKKVYAELMQLEAFQNSHWKAQVDCPEDLK
;
A
#
# COMPACT_ATOMS: atom_id res chain seq x y z
N MET A 1 -15.78 14.59 -12.79
CA MET A 1 -14.45 14.42 -13.41
C MET A 1 -13.30 14.52 -12.40
N LEU A 2 -13.31 15.47 -11.45
CA LEU A 2 -12.24 15.64 -10.45
C LEU A 2 -11.96 14.39 -9.60
N SER A 3 -12.98 13.64 -9.17
CA SER A 3 -12.78 12.40 -8.39
C SER A 3 -12.00 11.33 -9.18
N ARG A 4 -12.23 11.20 -10.49
CA ARG A 4 -11.50 10.24 -11.34
C ARG A 4 -10.03 10.62 -11.54
N ALA A 5 -9.71 11.91 -11.56
CA ALA A 5 -8.32 12.36 -11.62
C ALA A 5 -7.60 12.03 -10.30
N ARG A 6 -8.22 12.35 -9.16
CA ARG A 6 -7.69 12.03 -7.82
C ARG A 6 -7.43 10.54 -7.62
N ILE A 7 -8.40 9.69 -7.98
CA ILE A 7 -8.23 8.23 -7.92
C ILE A 7 -7.01 7.79 -8.73
N ARG A 8 -6.82 8.30 -9.95
CA ARG A 8 -5.67 7.94 -10.78
C ARG A 8 -4.35 8.46 -10.21
N SER A 9 -4.32 9.66 -9.65
CA SER A 9 -3.12 10.18 -8.98
C SER A 9 -2.69 9.27 -7.84
N LEU A 10 -3.63 8.85 -6.98
CA LEU A 10 -3.37 7.92 -5.88
C LEU A 10 -2.85 6.56 -6.37
N VAL A 11 -3.46 6.02 -7.43
CA VAL A 11 -2.98 4.79 -8.08
C VAL A 11 -1.55 4.95 -8.60
N GLN A 12 -1.23 6.08 -9.24
CA GLN A 12 0.10 6.31 -9.80
C GLN A 12 1.18 6.49 -8.74
N ILE A 13 0.87 7.07 -7.57
CA ILE A 13 1.81 7.11 -6.44
C ILE A 13 2.25 5.68 -6.07
N ILE A 14 1.29 4.76 -5.93
CA ILE A 14 1.63 3.38 -5.56
C ILE A 14 2.28 2.60 -6.72
N VAL A 15 1.64 2.60 -7.88
CA VAL A 15 1.99 1.72 -9.01
C VAL A 15 3.13 2.29 -9.86
N GLY A 16 3.27 3.61 -9.92
CA GLY A 16 4.32 4.30 -10.67
C GLY A 16 5.57 4.57 -9.83
N ASP A 17 5.39 5.12 -8.62
CA ASP A 17 6.51 5.68 -7.86
C ASP A 17 7.07 4.73 -6.79
N VAL A 18 6.26 3.80 -6.27
CA VAL A 18 6.68 2.93 -5.15
C VAL A 18 6.94 1.48 -5.60
N GLN A 19 5.91 0.80 -6.10
CA GLN A 19 5.99 -0.64 -6.38
C GLN A 19 7.12 -1.02 -7.36
N PRO A 20 7.39 -0.27 -8.44
CA PRO A 20 8.43 -0.65 -9.40
C PRO A 20 9.84 -0.63 -8.83
N ILE A 21 10.11 0.22 -7.82
CA ILE A 21 11.42 0.34 -7.18
C ILE A 21 11.55 -0.49 -5.90
N THR A 22 10.46 -1.07 -5.41
CA THR A 22 10.45 -1.94 -4.22
C THR A 22 10.16 -3.41 -4.53
N ASN A 23 9.89 -3.78 -5.79
CA ASN A 23 9.62 -5.16 -6.16
C ASN A 23 10.81 -6.11 -5.92
N THR A 24 10.54 -7.41 -5.94
CA THR A 24 11.53 -8.47 -5.69
C THR A 24 12.74 -8.43 -6.64
N LYS A 25 12.56 -7.98 -7.89
CA LYS A 25 13.68 -7.87 -8.85
C LYS A 25 14.65 -6.77 -8.41
N VAL A 26 14.14 -5.59 -8.06
CA VAL A 26 14.95 -4.48 -7.58
C VAL A 26 15.58 -4.81 -6.23
N GLN A 27 14.82 -5.42 -5.31
CA GLN A 27 15.36 -5.88 -4.03
C GLN A 27 16.54 -6.86 -4.20
N LYS A 28 16.44 -7.84 -5.12
CA LYS A 28 17.55 -8.75 -5.43
C LYS A 28 18.76 -8.00 -6.01
N PHE A 29 18.51 -7.03 -6.88
CA PHE A 29 19.55 -6.23 -7.52
C PHE A 29 20.34 -5.40 -6.49
N ILE A 30 19.66 -4.65 -5.63
CA ILE A 30 20.33 -3.80 -4.62
C ILE A 30 21.07 -4.63 -3.55
N ARG A 31 20.56 -5.82 -3.20
CA ARG A 31 21.30 -6.76 -2.33
C ARG A 31 22.62 -7.19 -2.94
N GLY A 32 22.70 -7.30 -4.28
CA GLY A 32 23.95 -7.56 -5.00
C GLY A 32 25.00 -6.46 -4.84
N PHE A 33 24.58 -5.23 -4.50
CA PHE A 33 25.48 -4.12 -4.16
C PHE A 33 25.70 -3.97 -2.64
N GLY A 34 25.19 -4.90 -1.82
CA GLY A 34 25.34 -4.86 -0.36
C GLY A 34 24.33 -3.98 0.37
N TYR A 35 23.29 -3.47 -0.30
CA TYR A 35 22.23 -2.72 0.38
C TYR A 35 21.22 -3.64 1.08
N ASP A 36 20.69 -3.16 2.20
CA ASP A 36 19.56 -3.77 2.88
C ASP A 36 18.26 -3.49 2.12
N SER A 37 17.69 -4.55 1.54
CA SER A 37 16.44 -4.45 0.78
C SER A 37 15.21 -4.15 1.62
N ALA A 38 15.17 -4.57 2.88
CA ALA A 38 14.03 -4.29 3.76
C ALA A 38 14.02 -2.80 4.11
N LYS A 39 15.18 -2.26 4.50
CA LYS A 39 15.36 -0.82 4.73
C LYS A 39 15.03 0.01 3.49
N TRP A 40 15.56 -0.37 2.32
CA TRP A 40 15.23 0.27 1.05
C TRP A 40 13.71 0.30 0.80
N THR A 41 13.05 -0.84 0.96
CA THR A 41 11.61 -0.97 0.74
C THR A 41 10.83 -0.09 1.70
N ALA A 42 11.16 -0.11 2.99
CA ALA A 42 10.51 0.72 4.01
C ALA A 42 10.67 2.22 3.72
N GLU A 43 11.87 2.67 3.31
CA GLU A 43 12.13 4.07 2.95
C GLU A 43 11.24 4.54 1.79
N TRP A 44 11.19 3.78 0.70
CA TRP A 44 10.40 4.16 -0.48
C TRP A 44 8.89 4.06 -0.25
N TYR A 45 8.43 3.08 0.53
CA TYR A 45 7.04 3.04 0.97
C TYR A 45 6.69 4.23 1.88
N ALA A 46 7.55 4.63 2.81
CA ALA A 46 7.31 5.81 3.64
C ALA A 46 7.21 7.10 2.80
N VAL A 47 8.05 7.26 1.77
CA VAL A 47 7.96 8.38 0.82
C VAL A 47 6.62 8.37 0.07
N GLY A 48 6.24 7.22 -0.49
CA GLY A 48 4.99 7.08 -1.22
C GLY A 48 3.74 7.27 -0.35
N LEU A 49 3.74 6.70 0.86
CA LEU A 49 2.63 6.86 1.80
C LEU A 49 2.50 8.29 2.30
N ARG A 50 3.60 9.03 2.48
CA ARG A 50 3.54 10.47 2.79
C ARG A 50 2.87 11.26 1.67
N ALA A 51 3.20 10.95 0.41
CA ALA A 51 2.54 11.56 -0.74
C ALA A 51 1.05 11.17 -0.81
N TYR A 52 0.73 9.89 -0.62
CA TYR A 52 -0.64 9.39 -0.60
C TYR A 52 -1.48 10.05 0.50
N GLU A 53 -0.98 10.06 1.74
CA GLU A 53 -1.57 10.71 2.91
C GLU A 53 -1.90 12.17 2.62
N SER A 54 -0.95 12.92 2.04
CA SER A 54 -1.15 14.34 1.72
C SER A 54 -2.30 14.58 0.73
N VAL A 55 -2.52 13.66 -0.20
CA VAL A 55 -3.60 13.75 -1.19
C VAL A 55 -4.94 13.39 -0.57
N ILE A 56 -4.97 12.34 0.28
CA ILE A 56 -6.22 11.84 0.84
C ILE A 56 -6.71 12.61 2.07
N HIS A 57 -5.84 13.35 2.76
CA HIS A 57 -6.14 14.06 4.01
C HIS A 57 -7.49 14.81 3.97
N ASP A 58 -7.76 15.56 2.91
CA ASP A 58 -8.97 16.38 2.79
C ASP A 58 -10.15 15.67 2.11
N ILE A 59 -9.89 14.59 1.36
CA ILE A 59 -10.86 13.97 0.44
C ILE A 59 -11.33 12.58 0.89
N ALA A 60 -10.58 11.93 1.77
CA ALA A 60 -10.97 10.65 2.34
C ALA A 60 -12.26 10.80 3.16
N ARG A 61 -13.09 9.76 3.13
CA ARG A 61 -14.24 9.62 4.03
C ARG A 61 -14.19 8.24 4.65
N LYS A 62 -15.00 7.31 4.15
CA LYS A 62 -14.91 5.90 4.53
C LYS A 62 -13.70 5.23 3.87
N TYR A 63 -13.45 5.54 2.60
CA TYR A 63 -12.33 5.02 1.82
C TYR A 63 -11.45 6.16 1.28
N SER A 64 -10.46 5.84 0.45
CA SER A 64 -9.47 6.81 -0.06
C SER A 64 -10.12 8.00 -0.77
N VAL A 65 -11.25 7.80 -1.44
CA VAL A 65 -12.00 8.87 -2.14
C VAL A 65 -13.50 8.70 -1.91
N GLY A 66 -14.04 9.39 -0.91
CA GLY A 66 -15.46 9.30 -0.57
C GLY A 66 -15.84 8.00 0.16
N ASP A 67 -17.07 7.55 -0.05
CA ASP A 67 -17.68 6.46 0.73
C ASP A 67 -17.74 5.11 -0.01
N ASP A 68 -17.31 5.08 -1.28
CA ASP A 68 -17.25 3.88 -2.11
C ASP A 68 -15.81 3.42 -2.33
N VAL A 69 -15.60 2.10 -2.40
CA VAL A 69 -14.28 1.52 -2.74
C VAL A 69 -13.92 1.87 -4.18
N THR A 70 -12.68 2.30 -4.39
CA THR A 70 -12.15 2.67 -5.71
C THR A 70 -10.88 1.89 -6.05
N MET A 71 -10.35 2.12 -7.26
CA MET A 71 -9.05 1.57 -7.65
C MET A 71 -7.90 2.05 -6.74
N ALA A 72 -8.03 3.22 -6.11
CA ALA A 72 -7.02 3.72 -5.18
C ALA A 72 -6.88 2.77 -3.97
N ASP A 73 -8.01 2.31 -3.43
CA ASP A 73 -8.07 1.38 -2.30
C ASP A 73 -7.56 -0.02 -2.66
N ALA A 74 -7.90 -0.49 -3.87
CA ALA A 74 -7.40 -1.75 -4.40
C ALA A 74 -5.88 -1.77 -4.57
N CYS A 75 -5.26 -0.61 -4.83
CA CYS A 75 -3.80 -0.48 -4.87
C CYS A 75 -3.19 -0.24 -3.47
N LEU A 76 -3.90 0.45 -2.58
CA LEU A 76 -3.41 0.79 -1.24
C LEU A 76 -3.30 -0.44 -0.32
N ALA A 77 -4.29 -1.31 -0.30
CA ALA A 77 -4.28 -2.48 0.59
C ALA A 77 -3.04 -3.38 0.41
N PRO A 78 -2.68 -3.85 -0.80
CA PRO A 78 -1.47 -4.64 -0.99
C PRO A 78 -0.18 -3.84 -0.77
N ALA A 79 -0.19 -2.52 -0.99
CA ALA A 79 0.93 -1.66 -0.63
C ALA A 79 1.19 -1.69 0.89
N ILE A 80 0.14 -1.67 1.70
CA ILE A 80 0.25 -1.74 3.16
C ILE A 80 0.71 -3.12 3.64
N TRP A 81 0.24 -4.22 3.04
CA TRP A 81 0.76 -5.56 3.37
C TRP A 81 2.27 -5.66 3.15
N ASN A 82 2.80 -5.02 2.10
CA ASN A 82 4.23 -4.94 1.87
C ASN A 82 4.95 -4.07 2.91
N CYS A 83 4.32 -2.99 3.39
CA CYS A 83 4.85 -2.17 4.49
C CYS A 83 4.98 -3.00 5.78
N GLU A 84 3.92 -3.74 6.13
CA GLU A 84 3.89 -4.63 7.29
C GLU A 84 4.98 -5.71 7.19
N ALA A 85 5.16 -6.31 6.00
CA ALA A 85 6.17 -7.33 5.75
C ALA A 85 7.61 -6.84 5.96
N VAL A 86 7.87 -5.53 5.80
CA VAL A 86 9.19 -4.92 6.07
C VAL A 86 9.25 -4.16 7.39
N GLY A 87 8.21 -4.25 8.23
CA GLY A 87 8.15 -3.64 9.55
C GLY A 87 7.96 -2.12 9.55
N LEU A 88 7.43 -1.53 8.47
CA LEU A 88 7.09 -0.11 8.44
C LEU A 88 5.79 0.15 9.23
N SER A 89 5.87 0.97 10.28
CA SER A 89 4.68 1.44 11.01
C SER A 89 3.88 2.44 10.19
N LEU A 90 2.55 2.44 10.37
CA LEU A 90 1.63 3.41 9.78
C LEU A 90 1.32 4.61 10.69
N ASP A 91 2.00 4.76 11.83
CA ASP A 91 1.67 5.81 12.80
C ASP A 91 1.90 7.24 12.25
N GLU A 92 2.78 7.40 11.25
CA GLU A 92 2.96 8.66 10.51
C GLU A 92 1.83 8.96 9.51
N PHE A 93 0.94 8.01 9.22
CA PHE A 93 -0.07 8.11 8.16
C PHE A 93 -1.49 7.83 8.71
N PRO A 94 -2.03 8.72 9.58
CA PRO A 94 -3.27 8.46 10.29
C PRO A 94 -4.49 8.30 9.37
N THR A 95 -4.56 9.03 8.26
CA THR A 95 -5.69 8.91 7.32
C THR A 95 -5.59 7.60 6.54
N VAL A 96 -4.41 7.23 6.05
CA VAL A 96 -4.13 5.93 5.43
C VAL A 96 -4.47 4.79 6.38
N LYS A 97 -4.01 4.87 7.64
CA LYS A 97 -4.27 3.86 8.68
C LYS A 97 -5.77 3.67 8.91
N LYS A 98 -6.54 4.77 8.98
CA LYS A 98 -8.00 4.72 9.10
C LYS A 98 -8.65 4.07 7.87
N VAL A 99 -8.29 4.50 6.66
CA VAL A 99 -8.84 3.94 5.42
C VAL A 99 -8.55 2.44 5.33
N TYR A 100 -7.32 2.03 5.63
CA TYR A 100 -6.93 0.62 5.63
C TYR A 100 -7.75 -0.20 6.63
N ALA A 101 -7.96 0.32 7.85
CA ALA A 101 -8.79 -0.35 8.84
C ALA A 101 -10.23 -0.58 8.35
N GLU A 102 -10.82 0.40 7.64
CA GLU A 102 -12.15 0.26 7.02
C GLU A 102 -12.16 -0.76 5.87
N LEU A 103 -11.10 -0.81 5.05
CA LEU A 103 -10.97 -1.81 3.98
C LEU A 103 -10.89 -3.22 4.55
N MET A 104 -10.16 -3.43 5.65
CA MET A 104 -10.01 -4.74 6.29
C MET A 104 -11.30 -5.24 6.97
N GLN A 105 -12.35 -4.43 7.10
CA GLN A 105 -13.67 -4.89 7.53
C GLN A 105 -14.45 -5.60 6.42
N LEU A 106 -14.05 -5.44 5.15
CA LEU A 106 -14.76 -6.00 4.01
C LEU A 106 -14.27 -7.43 3.72
N GLU A 107 -15.20 -8.38 3.60
CA GLU A 107 -14.89 -9.77 3.25
C GLU A 107 -14.05 -9.88 1.97
N ALA A 108 -14.32 -9.02 0.97
CA ALA A 108 -13.55 -9.00 -0.28
C ALA A 108 -12.04 -8.76 -0.04
N PHE A 109 -11.68 -7.86 0.89
CA PHE A 109 -10.28 -7.59 1.20
C PHE A 109 -9.67 -8.69 2.08
N GLN A 110 -10.41 -9.20 3.06
CA GLN A 110 -9.98 -10.33 3.89
C GLN A 110 -9.67 -11.57 3.04
N ASN A 111 -10.57 -11.92 2.12
CA ASN A 111 -10.41 -13.05 1.20
C ASN A 111 -9.29 -12.82 0.17
N SER A 112 -8.97 -11.56 -0.15
CA SER A 112 -7.86 -11.21 -1.05
C SER A 112 -6.50 -11.08 -0.35
N HIS A 113 -6.48 -11.15 0.99
CA HIS A 113 -5.24 -11.05 1.76
C HIS A 113 -4.28 -12.17 1.33
N TRP A 114 -2.99 -11.86 1.20
CA TRP A 114 -2.02 -12.83 0.67
C TRP A 114 -1.93 -14.13 1.47
N LYS A 115 -2.16 -14.06 2.79
CA LYS A 115 -2.25 -15.24 3.68
C LYS A 115 -3.48 -16.12 3.47
N ALA A 116 -4.55 -15.57 2.91
CA ALA A 116 -5.79 -16.31 2.67
C ALA A 116 -5.78 -17.08 1.33
N GLN A 117 -4.70 -16.98 0.55
CA GLN A 117 -4.62 -17.62 -0.76
C GLN A 117 -4.23 -19.09 -0.65
N VAL A 118 -4.68 -19.90 -1.61
CA VAL A 118 -4.46 -21.36 -1.63
C VAL A 118 -2.98 -21.74 -1.75
N ASP A 119 -2.16 -20.86 -2.30
CA ASP A 119 -0.73 -21.01 -2.49
C ASP A 119 0.11 -20.38 -1.37
N CYS A 120 -0.52 -19.80 -0.33
CA CYS A 120 0.20 -19.33 0.84
C CYS A 120 0.87 -20.53 1.56
N PRO A 121 2.19 -20.48 1.79
CA PRO A 121 2.88 -21.49 2.59
C PRO A 121 2.23 -21.69 3.96
N GLU A 122 2.13 -22.93 4.43
CA GLU A 122 1.43 -23.27 5.69
C GLU A 122 2.06 -22.63 6.93
N ASP A 123 3.36 -22.36 6.90
CA ASP A 123 4.08 -21.67 7.97
C ASP A 123 3.78 -20.16 8.04
N LEU A 124 3.17 -19.60 6.99
CA LEU A 124 2.84 -18.18 6.87
C LEU A 124 1.33 -17.87 6.93
N LYS A 125 0.47 -18.90 6.89
CA LYS A 125 -0.99 -18.74 7.03
C LYS A 125 -1.38 -18.12 8.36
#